data_AF-A0A2B7GT06-F1
#
_entry.id   AF-A0A2B7GT06-F1
#
_cell.length_a   1.000
_cell.length_b   1.000
_cell.length_c   1.000
_cell.angle_alpha   90.00
_cell.angle_beta   90.00
_cell.angle_gamma   90.00
#
_symmetry.space_group_name_H-M   'P 1'
#
loop_
_entity.id
_entity.type
_entity.pdbx_description
1 polymer ?
#
loop_
_entity_poly.entity_id
_entity_poly.type
_entity_poly.pdbx_seq_one_letter_code
_entity_poly.pdbx_strand_id
1 'polypeptide(L)'
;MRPGTKTGSSDSRQEYKDQVKPDLLDFLFTLALTIGIAPELVGGSGLLSHNWALGFPNLAFLTHLGTFLLGVSTLLFSWYGFNASISNNPVLYGSVAGMFRFFLDAFLVVIYGFMLIMYEELKIVTALLVLIFFLYSVWDLLKLMEYRREPFDKEGDQSQDDGLLKRFGSFGLSITWKLFERGSLLYLLPLVFVSLIEFSGFFESHGLWKDAAVIIALFVISITYRINKVEWTFYGDEEKIARVNGTD
;
A
#
# COMPACT_ATOMS: atom_id res chain seq x y z
N MET A 1 -1.33 -62.12 5.59
CA MET A 1 -2.28 -61.01 5.38
C MET A 1 -2.15 -60.05 6.56
N ARG A 2 -1.59 -58.85 6.34
CA ARG A 2 -1.54 -57.79 7.36
C ARG A 2 -2.59 -56.74 6.99
N PRO A 3 -3.54 -56.40 7.89
CA PRO A 3 -4.38 -55.21 7.71
C PRO A 3 -3.55 -54.00 8.14
N GLY A 4 -3.28 -53.08 7.22
CA GLY A 4 -2.38 -51.95 7.46
C GLY A 4 -3.01 -50.62 7.04
N THR A 5 -3.60 -49.95 8.03
CA THR A 5 -3.69 -48.49 8.20
C THR A 5 -4.25 -47.66 7.04
N LYS A 6 -5.54 -47.31 7.17
CA LYS A 6 -6.19 -46.24 6.41
C LYS A 6 -5.47 -44.92 6.68
N THR A 7 -4.95 -44.34 5.60
CA THR A 7 -4.58 -42.95 5.41
C THR A 7 -5.77 -42.05 5.74
N GLY A 8 -5.73 -41.38 6.88
CA GLY A 8 -6.77 -40.45 7.33
C GLY A 8 -6.16 -39.33 8.15
N SER A 9 -5.51 -38.37 7.50
CA SER A 9 -5.06 -37.14 8.17
C SER A 9 -4.90 -35.91 7.27
N SER A 10 -5.43 -35.92 6.04
CA SER A 10 -5.36 -34.77 5.12
C SER A 10 -6.59 -33.84 5.14
N ASP A 11 -7.72 -34.25 5.73
CA ASP A 11 -8.97 -33.48 5.65
C ASP A 11 -9.11 -32.35 6.69
N SER A 12 -8.46 -32.47 7.85
CA SER A 12 -8.64 -31.49 8.95
C SER A 12 -7.89 -30.17 8.77
N ARG A 13 -6.98 -30.07 7.78
CA ARG A 13 -6.32 -28.80 7.41
C ARG A 13 -7.12 -27.98 6.41
N GLN A 14 -8.09 -28.58 5.73
CA GLN A 14 -8.90 -27.91 4.71
C GLN A 14 -10.12 -27.22 5.34
N GLU A 15 -10.70 -27.79 6.39
CA GLU A 15 -11.91 -27.27 7.03
C GLU A 15 -11.69 -25.96 7.83
N TYR A 16 -10.44 -25.61 8.17
CA TYR A 16 -10.12 -24.33 8.84
C TYR A 16 -9.89 -23.17 7.86
N LYS A 17 -9.87 -23.41 6.55
CA LYS A 17 -9.77 -22.36 5.53
C LYS A 17 -11.12 -21.71 5.17
N ASP A 18 -12.24 -22.29 5.62
CA ASP A 18 -13.57 -21.91 5.13
C ASP A 18 -14.35 -20.94 6.04
N GLN A 19 -13.74 -20.45 7.13
CA GLN A 19 -14.27 -19.26 7.80
C GLN A 19 -13.58 -18.02 7.22
N VAL A 20 -13.95 -17.70 5.97
CA VAL A 20 -13.76 -16.37 5.39
C VAL A 20 -14.61 -15.40 6.23
N LYS A 21 -14.07 -14.98 7.37
CA LYS A 21 -14.64 -13.86 8.11
C LYS A 21 -14.51 -12.65 7.20
N PRO A 22 -15.59 -11.89 6.94
CA PRO A 22 -15.46 -10.63 6.23
C PRO A 22 -14.45 -9.78 7.02
N ASP A 23 -13.30 -9.54 6.41
CA ASP A 23 -12.24 -8.79 7.06
C ASP A 23 -12.69 -7.34 7.17
N LEU A 24 -12.53 -6.76 8.36
CA LEU A 24 -12.91 -5.37 8.65
C LEU A 24 -12.38 -4.40 7.58
N LEU A 25 -11.20 -4.69 7.03
CA LEU A 25 -10.57 -3.88 6.01
C LEU A 25 -11.30 -3.93 4.65
N ASP A 26 -11.84 -5.08 4.22
CA ASP A 26 -12.64 -5.16 3.00
C ASP A 26 -13.90 -4.29 3.10
N PHE A 27 -14.54 -4.30 4.28
CA PHE A 27 -15.66 -3.42 4.57
C PHE A 27 -15.23 -1.95 4.51
N LEU A 28 -14.09 -1.58 5.10
CA LEU A 28 -13.59 -0.20 5.08
C LEU A 28 -13.23 0.26 3.65
N PHE A 29 -12.60 -0.58 2.82
CA PHE A 29 -12.30 -0.26 1.42
C PHE A 29 -13.58 -0.03 0.63
N THR A 30 -14.58 -0.90 0.81
CA THR A 30 -15.90 -0.76 0.17
C THR A 30 -16.61 0.53 0.60
N LEU A 31 -16.54 0.85 1.90
CA LEU A 31 -17.09 2.07 2.45
C LEU A 31 -16.39 3.31 1.87
N ALA A 32 -15.06 3.33 1.83
CA ALA A 32 -14.29 4.43 1.24
C ALA A 32 -14.63 4.63 -0.25
N LEU A 33 -14.79 3.56 -1.01
CA LEU A 33 -15.20 3.63 -2.40
C LEU A 33 -16.62 4.17 -2.56
N THR A 34 -17.56 3.73 -1.71
CA THR A 34 -18.95 4.17 -1.74
C THR A 34 -19.07 5.66 -1.39
N ILE A 35 -18.38 6.11 -0.34
CA ILE A 35 -18.31 7.53 0.04
C ILE A 35 -17.66 8.35 -1.08
N GLY A 36 -16.62 7.82 -1.72
CA GLY A 36 -15.96 8.49 -2.83
C GLY A 36 -16.83 8.64 -4.08
N ILE A 37 -17.65 7.63 -4.41
CA ILE A 37 -18.56 7.67 -5.56
C ILE A 37 -19.78 8.56 -5.27
N ALA A 38 -20.27 8.56 -4.03
CA ALA A 38 -21.45 9.30 -3.60
C ALA A 38 -21.12 10.25 -2.43
N PRO A 39 -20.24 11.25 -2.62
CA PRO A 39 -19.87 12.17 -1.55
C PRO A 39 -21.05 13.05 -1.10
N GLU A 40 -22.14 13.10 -1.87
CA GLU A 40 -23.40 13.74 -1.47
C GLU A 40 -23.96 13.13 -0.17
N LEU A 41 -23.69 11.85 0.10
CA LEU A 41 -24.11 11.17 1.34
C LEU A 41 -23.45 11.78 2.58
N VAL A 42 -22.31 12.45 2.44
CA VAL A 42 -21.58 13.13 3.51
C VAL A 42 -21.62 14.66 3.38
N GLY A 43 -22.51 15.18 2.53
CA GLY A 43 -22.69 16.62 2.30
C GLY A 43 -21.68 17.25 1.33
N GLY A 44 -20.93 16.44 0.56
CA GLY A 44 -20.05 16.90 -0.51
C GLY A 44 -20.78 17.11 -1.85
N SER A 45 -20.11 17.75 -2.80
CA SER A 45 -20.55 17.79 -4.20
C SER A 45 -19.89 16.63 -4.96
N GLY A 46 -20.68 15.68 -5.44
CA GLY A 46 -20.16 14.54 -6.19
C GLY A 46 -20.22 14.71 -7.68
N LEU A 47 -19.55 13.79 -8.37
CA LEU A 47 -19.47 13.74 -9.83
C LEU A 47 -20.86 13.62 -10.48
N LEU A 48 -21.84 13.06 -9.74
CA LEU A 48 -23.23 12.89 -10.15
C LEU A 48 -24.13 14.09 -9.80
N SER A 49 -23.77 14.90 -8.79
CA SER A 49 -24.53 16.09 -8.38
C SER A 49 -24.44 17.27 -9.34
N HIS A 50 -23.33 17.40 -10.06
CA HIS A 50 -23.14 18.50 -11.01
C HIS A 50 -23.96 18.25 -12.27
N ASN A 51 -24.45 19.31 -12.93
CA ASN A 51 -25.14 19.22 -14.22
C ASN A 51 -24.16 18.84 -15.36
N TRP A 52 -23.48 17.70 -15.26
CA TRP A 52 -22.48 17.21 -16.22
C TRP A 52 -23.07 17.05 -17.63
N ALA A 53 -24.38 16.81 -17.72
CA ALA A 53 -25.12 16.73 -18.98
C ALA A 53 -25.15 18.05 -19.77
N LEU A 54 -24.91 19.21 -19.15
CA LEU A 54 -25.03 20.52 -19.82
C LEU A 54 -23.70 21.08 -20.36
N GLY A 55 -22.55 20.44 -20.07
CA GLY A 55 -21.21 20.98 -20.38
C GLY A 55 -20.21 19.99 -20.99
N PHE A 56 -20.70 18.93 -21.64
CA PHE A 56 -19.86 17.83 -22.14
C PHE A 56 -19.15 18.16 -23.47
N PRO A 57 -17.83 17.93 -23.64
CA PRO A 57 -16.77 17.82 -22.63
C PRO A 57 -15.92 19.10 -22.55
N ASN A 58 -15.89 19.74 -21.37
CA ASN A 58 -14.92 20.79 -21.04
C ASN A 58 -13.63 20.16 -20.44
N LEU A 59 -12.48 20.75 -20.69
CA LEU A 59 -11.18 20.30 -20.18
C LEU A 59 -11.13 20.28 -18.64
N ALA A 60 -11.82 21.21 -17.96
CA ALA A 60 -11.94 21.19 -16.49
C ALA A 60 -12.64 19.92 -15.97
N PHE A 61 -13.68 19.46 -16.66
CA PHE A 61 -14.35 18.20 -16.33
C PHE A 61 -13.41 17.01 -16.52
N LEU A 62 -12.62 16.99 -17.60
CA LEU A 62 -11.63 15.94 -17.85
C LEU A 62 -10.55 15.90 -16.75
N THR A 63 -10.12 17.04 -16.25
CA THR A 63 -9.18 17.13 -15.12
C THR A 63 -9.78 16.51 -13.86
N HIS A 64 -10.99 16.91 -13.47
CA HIS A 64 -11.65 16.35 -12.27
C HIS A 64 -11.91 14.84 -12.39
N LEU A 65 -12.40 14.39 -13.55
CA LEU A 65 -12.59 12.97 -13.84
C LEU A 65 -11.26 12.21 -13.78
N GLY A 66 -10.18 12.77 -14.34
CA GLY A 66 -8.85 12.20 -14.30
C GLY A 66 -8.31 12.04 -12.87
N THR A 67 -8.44 13.08 -12.04
CA THR A 67 -8.05 13.04 -10.63
C THR A 67 -8.86 12.02 -9.84
N PHE A 68 -10.17 11.95 -10.08
CA PHE A 68 -11.04 10.94 -9.47
C PHE A 68 -10.62 9.52 -9.84
N LEU A 69 -10.40 9.26 -11.15
CA LEU A 69 -9.94 7.95 -11.64
C LEU A 69 -8.57 7.58 -11.08
N LEU A 70 -7.65 8.54 -10.94
CA LEU A 70 -6.37 8.36 -10.26
C LEU A 70 -6.57 7.90 -8.82
N GLY A 71 -7.48 8.54 -8.09
CA GLY A 71 -7.80 8.18 -6.72
C GLY A 71 -8.41 6.77 -6.60
N VAL A 72 -9.42 6.46 -7.42
CA VAL A 72 -10.06 5.13 -7.47
C VAL A 72 -9.05 4.04 -7.83
N SER A 73 -8.23 4.26 -8.86
CA SER A 73 -7.21 3.31 -9.28
C SER A 73 -6.21 3.05 -8.15
N THR A 74 -5.77 4.11 -7.46
CA THR A 74 -4.84 3.99 -6.32
C THR A 74 -5.42 3.17 -5.18
N LEU A 75 -6.71 3.37 -4.86
CA LEU A 75 -7.46 2.58 -3.86
C LEU A 75 -7.57 1.12 -4.29
N LEU A 76 -7.98 0.84 -5.54
CA LEU A 76 -8.14 -0.53 -6.03
C LEU A 76 -6.81 -1.29 -6.03
N PHE A 77 -5.73 -0.66 -6.50
CA PHE A 77 -4.40 -1.28 -6.45
C PHE A 77 -3.89 -1.45 -5.02
N SER A 78 -4.24 -0.54 -4.10
CA SER A 78 -3.99 -0.73 -2.66
C SER A 78 -4.66 -1.98 -2.15
N TRP A 79 -5.96 -2.11 -2.38
CA TRP A 79 -6.76 -3.22 -1.90
C TRP A 79 -6.27 -4.56 -2.47
N TYR A 80 -5.97 -4.60 -3.78
CA TYR A 80 -5.37 -5.78 -4.41
C TYR A 80 -4.02 -6.16 -3.78
N GLY A 81 -3.12 -5.17 -3.59
CA GLY A 81 -1.82 -5.41 -2.97
C GLY A 81 -1.91 -5.86 -1.52
N PHE A 82 -2.88 -5.34 -0.78
CA PHE A 82 -3.19 -5.75 0.59
C PHE A 82 -3.62 -7.22 0.64
N ASN A 83 -4.59 -7.62 -0.19
CA ASN A 83 -5.07 -9.00 -0.26
C ASN A 83 -3.96 -9.98 -0.67
N ALA A 84 -3.16 -9.62 -1.69
CA ALA A 84 -2.00 -10.41 -2.09
C ALA A 84 -1.00 -10.56 -0.93
N SER A 85 -0.71 -9.48 -0.20
CA SER A 85 0.22 -9.55 0.92
C SER A 85 -0.31 -10.34 2.12
N ILE A 86 -1.60 -10.28 2.44
CA ILE A 86 -2.17 -11.06 3.55
C ILE A 86 -2.22 -12.55 3.20
N SER A 87 -2.56 -12.88 1.96
CA SER A 87 -2.56 -14.26 1.46
C SER A 87 -1.19 -14.92 1.64
N ASN A 88 -0.12 -14.19 1.34
CA ASN A 88 1.25 -14.73 1.42
C ASN A 88 1.84 -14.62 2.83
N ASN A 89 1.55 -13.52 3.54
CA ASN A 89 2.15 -13.20 4.83
C ASN A 89 1.08 -12.61 5.77
N PRO A 90 0.33 -13.48 6.49
CA PRO A 90 -0.72 -13.04 7.38
C PRO A 90 -0.14 -12.21 8.53
N VAL A 91 -0.88 -11.18 8.94
CA VAL A 91 -0.46 -10.26 10.01
C VAL A 91 -0.32 -11.01 11.33
N LEU A 92 0.84 -10.90 11.98
CA LEU A 92 1.09 -11.48 13.30
C LEU A 92 0.58 -10.53 14.39
N TYR A 93 -0.71 -10.64 14.73
CA TYR A 93 -1.35 -9.82 15.77
C TYR A 93 -0.68 -9.92 17.16
N GLY A 94 0.06 -11.00 17.41
CA GLY A 94 0.86 -11.15 18.65
C GLY A 94 2.11 -10.26 18.70
N SER A 95 2.47 -9.60 17.59
CA SER A 95 3.62 -8.70 17.52
C SER A 95 3.18 -7.24 17.52
N VAL A 96 3.96 -6.38 18.20
CA VAL A 96 3.73 -4.92 18.20
C VAL A 96 3.77 -4.36 16.78
N ALA A 97 4.70 -4.84 15.94
CA ALA A 97 4.81 -4.44 14.54
C ALA A 97 3.57 -4.83 13.72
N GLY A 98 3.02 -6.03 13.91
CA GLY A 98 1.79 -6.49 13.25
C GLY A 98 0.57 -5.66 13.63
N MET A 99 0.44 -5.29 14.91
CA MET A 99 -0.62 -4.37 15.36
C MET A 99 -0.51 -2.99 14.71
N PHE A 100 0.70 -2.39 14.68
CA PHE A 100 0.92 -1.11 14.00
C PHE A 100 0.62 -1.18 12.50
N ARG A 101 0.97 -2.29 11.84
CA ARG A 101 0.66 -2.52 10.42
C ARG A 101 -0.85 -2.52 10.18
N PHE A 102 -1.63 -3.19 11.03
CA PHE A 102 -3.09 -3.17 10.94
C PHE A 102 -3.68 -1.77 11.10
N PHE A 103 -3.25 -1.00 12.11
CA PHE A 103 -3.71 0.38 12.29
C PHE A 103 -3.32 1.29 11.12
N LEU A 104 -2.14 1.08 10.55
CA LEU A 104 -1.66 1.80 9.37
C LEU A 104 -2.53 1.51 8.14
N ASP A 105 -2.95 0.26 7.93
CA ASP A 105 -3.87 -0.12 6.85
C ASP A 105 -5.24 0.53 7.03
N ALA A 106 -5.81 0.50 8.24
CA ALA A 106 -7.07 1.19 8.53
C ALA A 106 -6.98 2.71 8.31
N PHE A 107 -5.86 3.32 8.72
CA PHE A 107 -5.60 4.74 8.51
C PHE A 107 -5.44 5.10 7.03
N LEU A 108 -4.76 4.26 6.25
CA LEU A 108 -4.64 4.42 4.78
C LEU A 108 -6.02 4.43 4.10
N VAL A 109 -6.94 3.56 4.53
CA VAL A 109 -8.30 3.54 3.98
C VAL A 109 -9.06 4.86 4.22
N VAL A 110 -8.90 5.46 5.40
CA VAL A 110 -9.48 6.78 5.69
C VAL A 110 -8.88 7.84 4.77
N ILE A 111 -7.55 7.82 4.55
CA ILE A 111 -6.89 8.74 3.62
C ILE A 111 -7.40 8.55 2.18
N TYR A 112 -7.64 7.31 1.74
CA TYR A 112 -8.24 7.07 0.43
C TYR A 112 -9.64 7.67 0.32
N GLY A 113 -10.47 7.55 1.35
CA GLY A 113 -11.76 8.22 1.41
C GLY A 113 -11.63 9.74 1.25
N PHE A 114 -10.72 10.37 1.98
CA PHE A 114 -10.45 11.81 1.85
C PHE A 114 -9.98 12.20 0.45
N MET A 115 -9.10 11.41 -0.16
CA MET A 115 -8.61 11.67 -1.50
C MET A 115 -9.73 11.60 -2.55
N LEU A 116 -10.69 10.68 -2.39
CA LEU A 116 -11.85 10.59 -3.27
C LEU A 116 -12.86 11.71 -3.06
N ILE A 117 -13.03 12.19 -1.83
CA ILE A 117 -13.90 13.35 -1.53
C ILE A 117 -13.29 14.64 -2.09
N MET A 118 -11.97 14.81 -1.95
CA MET A 118 -11.24 16.03 -2.34
C MET A 118 -10.73 15.98 -3.79
N TYR A 119 -11.34 15.17 -4.67
CA TYR A 119 -10.87 14.92 -6.03
C TYR A 119 -10.85 16.18 -6.92
N GLU A 120 -11.61 17.21 -6.54
CA GLU A 120 -11.68 18.48 -7.28
C GLU A 120 -10.38 19.29 -7.14
N GLU A 121 -9.66 19.13 -6.02
CA GLU A 121 -8.44 19.88 -5.72
C GLU A 121 -7.19 19.04 -5.97
N LEU A 122 -6.65 19.12 -7.20
CA LEU A 122 -5.46 18.35 -7.60
C LEU A 122 -4.26 18.54 -6.66
N LYS A 123 -4.08 19.75 -6.09
CA LYS A 123 -3.02 20.03 -5.11
C LYS A 123 -3.16 19.18 -3.84
N ILE A 124 -4.38 19.09 -3.30
CA ILE A 124 -4.69 18.26 -2.13
C ILE A 124 -4.48 16.79 -2.47
N VAL A 125 -5.02 16.32 -3.60
CA VAL A 125 -4.87 14.91 -4.03
C VAL A 125 -3.40 14.54 -4.21
N THR A 126 -2.59 15.41 -4.80
CA THR A 126 -1.15 15.20 -4.97
C THR A 126 -0.44 15.08 -3.62
N ALA A 127 -0.78 15.95 -2.66
CA ALA A 127 -0.22 15.88 -1.30
C ALA A 127 -0.64 14.58 -0.58
N LEU A 128 -1.91 14.17 -0.72
CA LEU A 128 -2.41 12.91 -0.16
C LEU A 128 -1.71 11.70 -0.80
N LEU A 129 -1.43 11.72 -2.10
CA LEU A 129 -0.66 10.67 -2.77
C LEU A 129 0.76 10.57 -2.22
N VAL A 130 1.46 11.69 -2.03
CA VAL A 130 2.79 11.70 -1.39
C VAL A 130 2.71 11.07 0.01
N LEU A 131 1.71 11.44 0.80
CA LEU A 131 1.48 10.87 2.12
C LEU A 131 1.21 9.35 2.06
N ILE A 132 0.34 8.90 1.15
CA ILE A 132 0.04 7.48 0.93
C ILE A 132 1.32 6.69 0.61
N PHE A 133 2.13 7.20 -0.31
CA PHE A 133 3.39 6.54 -0.69
C PHE A 133 4.39 6.49 0.46
N PHE A 134 4.49 7.57 1.24
CA PHE A 134 5.30 7.60 2.45
C PHE A 134 4.83 6.54 3.47
N LEU A 135 3.51 6.48 3.73
CA LEU A 135 2.93 5.50 4.64
C LEU A 135 3.17 4.06 4.13
N TYR A 136 3.20 3.82 2.82
CA TYR A 136 3.60 2.52 2.29
C TYR A 136 5.06 2.17 2.55
N SER A 137 5.97 3.14 2.47
CA SER A 137 7.36 2.90 2.85
C SER A 137 7.47 2.55 4.34
N VAL A 138 6.68 3.20 5.21
CA VAL A 138 6.58 2.84 6.63
C VAL A 138 5.99 1.45 6.81
N TRP A 139 4.94 1.10 6.06
CA TRP A 139 4.33 -0.22 6.07
C TRP A 139 5.33 -1.31 5.68
N ASP A 140 6.14 -1.08 4.63
CA ASP A 140 7.18 -2.00 4.17
C ASP A 140 8.28 -2.18 5.25
N LEU A 141 8.62 -1.10 5.97
CA LEU A 141 9.55 -1.13 7.11
C LEU A 141 9.01 -1.98 8.26
N LEU A 142 7.73 -1.80 8.63
CA LEU A 142 7.09 -2.60 9.68
C LEU A 142 7.04 -4.08 9.29
N LYS A 143 6.71 -4.38 8.04
CA LYS A 143 6.74 -5.75 7.49
C LYS A 143 8.14 -6.36 7.60
N LEU A 144 9.19 -5.60 7.26
CA LEU A 144 10.58 -6.05 7.42
C LEU A 144 10.93 -6.32 8.90
N MET A 145 10.48 -5.48 9.82
CA MET A 145 10.73 -5.67 11.25
C MET A 145 10.00 -6.89 11.82
N GLU A 146 8.78 -7.16 11.34
CA GLU A 146 7.95 -8.30 11.74
C GLU A 146 8.61 -9.63 11.36
N TYR A 147 9.05 -9.78 10.10
CA TYR A 147 9.54 -11.07 9.57
C TYR A 147 11.07 -11.25 9.62
N ARG A 148 11.85 -10.23 10.02
CA ARG A 148 13.32 -10.38 10.18
C ARG A 148 13.70 -11.09 11.50
N ARG A 149 12.73 -11.45 12.35
CA ARG A 149 13.00 -11.93 13.72
C ARG A 149 13.43 -13.39 13.89
N GLU A 150 13.80 -14.09 12.81
CA GLU A 150 14.49 -15.40 12.88
C GLU A 150 15.92 -15.23 12.32
N PRO A 151 16.88 -14.81 13.16
CA PRO A 151 17.90 -15.77 13.63
C PRO A 151 18.50 -15.47 15.03
N PHE A 152 17.83 -14.71 15.91
CA PHE A 152 18.42 -14.32 17.20
C PHE A 152 18.32 -15.37 18.33
N ASP A 153 17.66 -16.50 18.11
CA ASP A 153 17.63 -17.60 19.08
C ASP A 153 18.84 -18.56 18.97
N LYS A 154 19.81 -18.25 18.10
CA LYS A 154 21.08 -18.99 18.00
C LYS A 154 22.27 -18.05 18.06
N GLU A 155 22.55 -17.45 19.21
CA GLU A 155 23.93 -17.21 19.66
C GLU A 155 23.92 -16.66 21.10
N GLY A 156 24.22 -17.56 22.03
CA GLY A 156 24.52 -17.22 23.41
C GLY A 156 25.88 -16.53 23.52
N ASP A 157 25.97 -15.30 23.02
CA ASP A 157 27.18 -14.48 23.20
C ASP A 157 26.86 -13.21 24.03
N GLN A 158 27.10 -13.36 25.33
CA GLN A 158 26.99 -12.35 26.38
C GLN A 158 28.18 -11.38 26.33
N SER A 159 28.24 -10.48 25.35
CA SER A 159 29.11 -9.30 25.45
C SER A 159 28.29 -8.01 25.45
N GLN A 160 28.38 -7.32 26.59
CA GLN A 160 27.41 -6.38 27.14
C GLN A 160 27.82 -4.91 26.86
N ASP A 161 26.79 -4.11 26.56
CA ASP A 161 26.61 -2.65 26.68
C ASP A 161 27.20 -1.60 25.72
N ASP A 162 28.39 -1.70 25.12
CA ASP A 162 28.85 -0.57 24.27
C ASP A 162 28.28 -0.58 22.82
N GLY A 163 27.53 -1.63 22.49
CA GLY A 163 27.07 -1.91 21.13
C GLY A 163 25.69 -1.38 20.76
N LEU A 164 24.89 -0.85 21.69
CA LEU A 164 23.45 -0.65 21.46
C LEU A 164 23.15 0.47 20.45
N LEU A 165 23.80 1.64 20.58
CA LEU A 165 23.68 2.74 19.61
C LEU A 165 24.31 2.39 18.26
N LYS A 166 25.45 1.69 18.24
CA LYS A 166 26.06 1.19 16.99
C LYS A 166 25.18 0.14 16.30
N ARG A 167 24.51 -0.72 17.07
CA ARG A 167 23.51 -1.68 16.58
C ARG A 167 22.29 -0.97 16.04
N PHE A 168 21.79 0.09 16.69
CA PHE A 168 20.68 0.88 16.15
C PHE A 168 21.05 1.66 14.88
N GLY A 169 22.24 2.25 14.83
CA GLY A 169 22.73 2.96 13.65
C GLY A 169 22.92 2.02 12.45
N SER A 170 23.58 0.87 12.65
CA SER A 170 23.73 -0.14 11.59
C SER A 170 22.40 -0.79 11.21
N PHE A 171 21.49 -0.95 12.17
CA PHE A 171 20.13 -1.44 11.93
C PHE A 171 19.32 -0.48 11.05
N GLY A 172 19.29 0.80 11.39
CA GLY A 172 18.62 1.84 10.61
C GLY A 172 19.15 1.89 9.19
N LEU A 173 20.48 1.94 9.05
CA LEU A 173 21.15 2.04 7.74
C LEU A 173 20.92 0.77 6.88
N SER A 174 20.94 -0.41 7.52
CA SER A 174 20.61 -1.68 6.84
C SER A 174 19.17 -1.71 6.35
N ILE A 175 18.22 -1.19 7.12
CA ILE A 175 16.81 -1.18 6.72
C ILE A 175 16.58 -0.15 5.62
N THR A 176 17.11 1.06 5.75
CA THR A 176 16.99 2.08 4.70
C THR A 176 17.61 1.60 3.40
N TRP A 177 18.75 0.91 3.48
CA TRP A 177 19.38 0.30 2.31
C TRP A 177 18.48 -0.77 1.67
N LYS A 178 17.87 -1.65 2.47
CA LYS A 178 16.92 -2.64 1.95
C LYS A 178 15.66 -2.02 1.35
N LEU A 179 15.16 -0.92 1.92
CA LEU A 179 14.03 -0.17 1.34
C LEU A 179 14.40 0.48 0.01
N PHE A 180 15.63 0.98 -0.10
CA PHE A 180 16.18 1.51 -1.34
C PHE A 180 16.37 0.43 -2.41
N GLU A 181 16.97 -0.70 -2.03
CA GLU A 181 17.17 -1.88 -2.89
C GLU A 181 15.83 -2.42 -3.41
N ARG A 182 14.77 -2.38 -2.57
CA ARG A 182 13.40 -2.73 -2.95
C ARG A 182 12.70 -1.71 -3.83
N GLY A 183 13.38 -0.62 -4.21
CA GLY A 183 12.85 0.43 -5.08
C GLY A 183 11.73 1.26 -4.47
N SER A 184 11.30 1.02 -3.23
CA SER A 184 10.17 1.74 -2.60
C SER A 184 10.44 3.25 -2.53
N LEU A 185 11.69 3.64 -2.22
CA LEU A 185 12.12 5.04 -2.20
C LEU A 185 12.32 5.63 -3.60
N LEU A 186 12.61 4.81 -4.60
CA LEU A 186 12.88 5.27 -5.97
C LEU A 186 11.63 5.88 -6.61
N TYR A 187 10.44 5.39 -6.26
CA TYR A 187 9.16 5.94 -6.73
C TYR A 187 8.67 7.15 -5.92
N LEU A 188 9.16 7.32 -4.69
CA LEU A 188 8.82 8.48 -3.86
C LEU A 188 9.49 9.76 -4.41
N LEU A 189 10.70 9.65 -4.98
CA LEU A 189 11.41 10.79 -5.58
C LEU A 189 10.66 11.47 -6.74
N PRO A 190 10.24 10.77 -7.81
CA PRO A 190 9.50 11.40 -8.90
C PRO A 190 8.14 11.92 -8.43
N LEU A 191 7.50 11.26 -7.45
CA LEU A 191 6.24 11.72 -6.87
C LEU A 191 6.41 13.04 -6.11
N VAL A 192 7.43 13.13 -5.24
CA VAL A 192 7.78 14.36 -4.52
C VAL A 192 8.18 15.45 -5.51
N PHE A 193 8.92 15.12 -6.57
CA PHE A 193 9.31 16.07 -7.61
C PHE A 193 8.10 16.64 -8.35
N VAL A 194 7.16 15.79 -8.78
CA VAL A 194 5.89 16.22 -9.40
C VAL A 194 5.09 17.08 -8.42
N SER A 195 5.04 16.71 -7.14
CA SER A 195 4.38 17.50 -6.10
C SER A 195 5.03 18.88 -5.93
N LEU A 196 6.36 18.96 -5.86
CA LEU A 196 7.09 20.24 -5.76
C LEU A 196 6.84 21.13 -6.98
N ILE A 197 6.83 20.56 -8.19
CA ILE A 197 6.46 21.30 -9.41
C ILE A 197 5.05 21.87 -9.26
N GLU A 198 4.10 21.05 -8.82
CA GLU A 198 2.71 21.46 -8.65
C GLU A 198 2.56 22.60 -7.63
N PHE A 199 3.23 22.50 -6.48
CA PHE A 199 3.20 23.49 -5.40
C PHE A 199 3.98 24.78 -5.73
N SER A 200 5.02 24.70 -6.56
CA SER A 200 5.84 25.86 -6.92
C SER A 200 5.13 26.87 -7.84
N GLY A 201 3.99 26.49 -8.43
CA GLY A 201 3.30 27.32 -9.41
C GLY A 201 4.06 27.50 -10.73
N PHE A 202 5.14 26.73 -10.97
CA PHE A 202 6.04 26.90 -12.12
C PHE A 202 5.33 26.91 -13.49
N PHE A 203 4.20 26.19 -13.60
CA PHE A 203 3.40 26.08 -14.82
C PHE A 203 2.04 26.79 -14.77
N GLU A 204 1.83 27.75 -13.86
CA GLU A 204 0.54 28.48 -13.78
C GLU A 204 0.14 29.13 -15.12
N SER A 205 1.12 29.50 -15.96
CA SER A 205 0.89 30.04 -17.30
C SER A 205 0.28 29.06 -18.31
N HIS A 206 0.36 27.74 -18.06
CA HIS A 206 -0.09 26.70 -18.99
C HIS A 206 -1.53 26.26 -18.73
N GLY A 207 -2.17 26.77 -17.66
CA GLY A 207 -3.56 26.47 -17.32
C GLY A 207 -3.83 24.97 -17.19
N LEU A 208 -4.96 24.52 -17.71
CA LEU A 208 -5.46 23.14 -17.57
C LEU A 208 -4.58 22.05 -18.21
N TRP A 209 -3.71 22.38 -19.17
CA TRP A 209 -2.79 21.41 -19.77
C TRP A 209 -1.73 20.92 -18.77
N LYS A 210 -1.35 21.79 -17.82
CA LYS A 210 -0.48 21.41 -16.71
C LYS A 210 -1.13 20.31 -15.89
N ASP A 211 -2.38 20.51 -15.48
CA ASP A 211 -3.10 19.59 -14.61
C ASP A 211 -3.24 18.21 -15.26
N ALA A 212 -3.56 18.16 -16.55
CA ALA A 212 -3.61 16.92 -17.32
C ALA A 212 -2.25 16.19 -17.34
N ALA A 213 -1.15 16.92 -17.56
CA ALA A 213 0.19 16.35 -17.55
C ALA A 213 0.59 15.81 -16.17
N VAL A 214 0.24 16.55 -15.10
CA VAL A 214 0.46 16.12 -13.71
C VAL A 214 -0.33 14.85 -13.41
N ILE A 215 -1.62 14.79 -13.76
CA ILE A 215 -2.46 13.60 -13.57
C ILE A 215 -1.86 12.39 -14.29
N ILE A 216 -1.47 12.53 -15.56
CA ILE A 216 -0.86 11.45 -16.34
C ILE A 216 0.44 10.97 -15.67
N ALA A 217 1.30 11.90 -15.26
CA ALA A 217 2.55 11.57 -14.57
C ALA A 217 2.29 10.80 -13.26
N LEU A 218 1.34 11.27 -12.44
CA LEU A 218 0.94 10.62 -11.19
C LEU A 218 0.36 9.22 -11.46
N PHE A 219 -0.42 9.05 -12.52
CA PHE A 219 -1.00 7.77 -12.91
C PHE A 219 0.07 6.77 -13.32
N VAL A 220 1.03 7.20 -14.15
CA VAL A 220 2.18 6.38 -14.56
C VAL A 220 3.02 5.99 -13.35
N ILE A 221 3.42 6.95 -12.51
CA ILE A 221 4.20 6.69 -11.29
C ILE A 221 3.44 5.69 -10.39
N SER A 222 2.14 5.88 -10.21
CA SER A 222 1.31 5.02 -9.37
C SER A 222 1.22 3.61 -9.92
N ILE A 223 0.93 3.44 -11.21
CA ILE A 223 0.84 2.12 -11.83
C ILE A 223 2.20 1.42 -11.81
N THR A 224 3.27 2.11 -12.21
CA THR A 224 4.62 1.52 -12.24
C THR A 224 5.06 1.08 -10.85
N TYR A 225 4.84 1.92 -9.82
CA TYR A 225 5.11 1.52 -8.43
C TYR A 225 4.36 0.24 -8.04
N ARG A 226 3.06 0.15 -8.39
CA ARG A 226 2.21 -0.98 -8.02
C ARG A 226 2.59 -2.27 -8.74
N ILE A 227 2.83 -2.20 -10.04
CA ILE A 227 3.25 -3.38 -10.83
C ILE A 227 4.53 -3.94 -10.23
N ASN A 228 5.54 -3.09 -10.02
CA ASN A 228 6.78 -3.52 -9.38
C ASN A 228 6.50 -4.11 -8.00
N LYS A 229 5.75 -3.41 -7.13
CA LYS A 229 5.44 -3.88 -5.76
C LYS A 229 4.74 -5.24 -5.71
N VAL A 230 3.86 -5.52 -6.67
CA VAL A 230 3.20 -6.83 -6.79
C VAL A 230 4.23 -7.91 -7.10
N GLU A 231 5.14 -7.70 -8.06
CA GLU A 231 6.22 -8.65 -8.37
C GLU A 231 7.09 -8.97 -7.14
N TRP A 232 7.47 -7.95 -6.36
CA TRP A 232 8.24 -8.14 -5.11
C TRP A 232 7.53 -9.07 -4.11
N THR A 233 6.20 -9.00 -4.06
CA THR A 233 5.42 -9.81 -3.12
C THR A 233 5.45 -11.29 -3.49
N PHE A 234 5.62 -11.61 -4.78
CA PHE A 234 5.80 -12.98 -5.27
C PHE A 234 7.24 -13.48 -5.06
N TYR A 235 8.26 -12.67 -5.39
CA TYR A 235 9.66 -13.12 -5.26
C TYR A 235 10.13 -13.34 -3.82
N GLY A 236 9.55 -12.61 -2.85
CA GLY A 236 9.88 -12.81 -1.43
C GLY A 236 9.54 -14.20 -0.89
N ASP A 237 8.62 -14.92 -1.54
CA ASP A 237 8.25 -16.28 -1.15
C ASP A 237 9.25 -17.32 -1.68
N GLU A 238 9.96 -17.07 -2.78
CA GLU A 238 10.97 -18.00 -3.31
C GLU A 238 12.19 -18.10 -2.37
N GLU A 239 12.62 -17.00 -1.74
CA GLU A 239 13.68 -17.07 -0.72
C GLU A 239 13.24 -17.85 0.52
N LYS A 240 11.97 -17.74 0.94
CA LYS A 240 11.40 -18.53 2.04
C LYS A 240 11.35 -20.00 1.67
N ILE A 241 10.87 -20.33 0.47
CA ILE A 241 10.78 -21.71 -0.04
C ILE A 241 12.19 -22.31 -0.19
N ALA A 242 13.17 -21.55 -0.68
CA ALA A 242 14.56 -22.01 -0.81
C ALA A 242 15.21 -22.29 0.55
N ARG A 243 14.88 -21.52 1.61
CA ARG A 243 15.36 -21.81 2.97
C ARG A 243 14.67 -23.00 3.63
N VAL A 244 13.38 -23.21 3.35
CA VAL A 244 12.63 -24.37 3.87
C VAL A 244 13.00 -25.65 3.13
N ASN A 245 13.34 -25.56 1.85
CA ASN A 245 13.70 -26.70 1.00
C ASN A 245 15.21 -26.97 0.93
N GLY A 246 16.05 -26.22 1.66
CA GLY A 246 17.40 -26.68 1.98
C GLY A 246 17.29 -27.90 2.89
N THR A 247 17.28 -29.15 2.40
CA THR A 247 18.49 -29.89 1.99
C THR A 247 19.68 -29.52 2.87
N ASP A 248 19.61 -29.98 4.12
CA ASP A 248 20.76 -30.62 4.76
C ASP A 248 20.99 -32.01 4.13
#